data_AF-A0A2R6JYV0-F1
#
_entry.id   AF-A0A2R6JYV0-F1
#
_cell.length_a   1.000
_cell.length_b   1.000
_cell.length_c   1.000
_cell.angle_alpha   90.00
_cell.angle_beta   90.00
_cell.angle_gamma   90.00
#
_symmetry.space_group_name_H-M   'P 1'
#
loop_
_entity.id
_entity.type
_entity.pdbx_description
1 polymer ?
#
loop_
_entity_poly.entity_id
_entity_poly.type
_entity_poly.pdbx_seq_one_letter_code
_entity_poly.pdbx_strand_id
1 'polypeptide(L)'
;MTDDSTDADDTGSNGAIGDNDDTGNRTDRTDSRADERDADADLERAVEDFLRDARGVYEEYEAGYLDPDAALWTLEGHIDGLEDAIRAPNDED
;
A
#
# COMPACT_ATOMS: atom_id res chain seq x y z
N MET A 1 -52.37 -14.73 44.56
CA MET A 1 -52.89 -13.35 44.55
C MET A 1 -51.81 -12.46 45.15
N THR A 2 -51.05 -11.82 44.28
CA THR A 2 -50.19 -10.68 44.59
C THR A 2 -50.36 -9.76 43.40
N ASP A 3 -51.36 -8.89 43.52
CA ASP A 3 -51.50 -7.72 42.66
C ASP A 3 -50.68 -6.58 43.29
N ASP A 4 -50.12 -5.75 42.41
CA ASP A 4 -49.93 -4.31 42.62
C ASP A 4 -48.80 -3.90 43.61
N SER A 5 -47.86 -2.99 43.31
CA SER A 5 -47.87 -1.87 42.39
C SER A 5 -46.40 -1.47 42.17
N THR A 6 -45.95 -1.26 40.93
CA THR A 6 -44.62 -0.67 40.67
C THR A 6 -44.83 0.80 40.35
N ASP A 7 -44.43 1.61 41.32
CA ASP A 7 -44.34 3.07 41.29
C ASP A 7 -43.64 3.55 40.02
N ALA A 8 -44.34 4.34 39.21
CA ALA A 8 -43.84 4.94 37.99
C ALA A 8 -43.86 6.46 38.14
N ASP A 9 -42.84 7.00 38.78
CA ASP A 9 -42.55 8.43 38.80
C ASP A 9 -41.03 8.62 38.78
N ASP A 10 -40.48 8.91 37.60
CA ASP A 10 -39.52 10.02 37.47
C ASP A 10 -39.32 10.37 35.98
N THR A 11 -40.14 11.28 35.49
CA THR A 11 -39.80 12.07 34.31
C THR A 11 -38.88 13.20 34.76
N GLY A 12 -37.57 12.98 34.72
CA GLY A 12 -36.58 13.94 35.21
C GLY A 12 -35.30 13.98 34.37
N SER A 13 -35.11 15.09 33.67
CA SER A 13 -33.84 15.59 33.12
C SER A 13 -33.27 14.95 31.85
N ASN A 14 -33.65 15.53 30.71
CA ASN A 14 -32.73 15.72 29.59
C ASN A 14 -31.95 17.02 29.82
N GLY A 15 -30.67 16.94 30.19
CA GLY A 15 -29.84 18.14 30.37
C GLY A 15 -28.34 17.84 30.40
N ALA A 16 -27.62 18.55 29.52
CA ALA A 16 -26.15 18.76 29.44
C ALA A 16 -25.33 17.52 29.00
N ILE A 17 -24.78 17.46 27.77
CA ILE A 17 -23.61 18.20 27.22
C ILE A 17 -22.34 18.05 28.08
N GLY A 18 -21.32 17.43 27.48
CA GLY A 18 -19.95 17.24 27.99
C GLY A 18 -19.78 15.80 28.50
N ASP A 19 -19.00 14.93 27.89
CA ASP A 19 -17.62 15.13 27.44
C ASP A 19 -17.36 14.44 26.09
N ASN A 20 -17.11 15.25 25.07
CA ASN A 20 -16.34 14.83 23.90
C ASN A 20 -14.87 15.10 24.22
N ASP A 21 -14.20 14.25 25.00
CA ASP A 21 -12.76 14.35 25.17
C ASP A 21 -12.16 13.01 25.64
N ASP A 22 -12.18 12.00 24.76
CA ASP A 22 -11.06 11.06 24.62
C ASP A 22 -11.17 10.28 23.30
N THR A 23 -11.26 10.99 22.19
CA THR A 23 -10.70 10.48 20.94
C THR A 23 -9.31 11.08 20.81
N GLY A 24 -8.46 10.77 21.79
CA GLY A 24 -7.04 11.03 21.73
C GLY A 24 -6.50 10.35 20.48
N ASN A 25 -6.42 11.14 19.42
CA ASN A 25 -5.71 10.94 18.18
C ASN A 25 -4.34 10.30 18.46
N ARG A 26 -4.32 8.96 18.49
CA ARG A 26 -3.12 8.12 18.40
C ARG A 26 -3.22 7.28 17.14
N THR A 27 -3.51 7.91 16.01
CA THR A 27 -3.25 7.30 14.69
C THR A 27 -2.05 7.93 14.01
N ASP A 28 -1.37 8.90 14.63
CA ASP A 28 -0.08 9.47 14.18
C ASP A 28 1.10 8.47 14.16
N ARG A 29 0.83 7.15 14.25
CA ARG A 29 1.89 6.12 14.26
C ARG A 29 1.67 4.97 13.28
N THR A 30 0.72 5.08 12.37
CA THR A 30 0.46 4.04 11.37
C THR A 30 0.75 4.46 9.93
N ASP A 31 0.92 5.74 9.65
CA ASP A 31 1.22 6.18 8.27
C ASP A 31 2.62 5.74 7.80
N SER A 32 3.63 5.72 8.68
CA SER A 32 5.01 5.36 8.28
C SER A 32 5.20 3.89 7.88
N ARG A 33 4.32 2.96 8.30
CA ARG A 33 4.43 1.52 7.99
C ARG A 33 3.56 1.05 6.82
N ALA A 34 2.67 1.91 6.35
CA ALA A 34 1.90 1.67 5.13
C ALA A 34 2.78 2.03 3.93
N ASP A 35 3.42 3.20 4.00
CA ASP A 35 4.32 3.75 2.99
C ASP A 35 5.51 2.81 2.65
N GLU A 36 6.22 2.30 3.68
CA GLU A 36 7.31 1.33 3.49
C GLU A 36 6.85 -0.02 2.86
N ARG A 37 5.63 -0.46 3.17
CA ARG A 37 5.10 -1.72 2.62
C ARG A 37 4.60 -1.57 1.20
N ASP A 38 4.12 -0.39 0.85
CA ASP A 38 3.71 -0.06 -0.51
C ASP A 38 4.95 0.11 -1.40
N ALA A 39 6.04 0.71 -0.88
CA ALA A 39 7.34 0.77 -1.55
C ALA A 39 7.94 -0.63 -1.80
N ASP A 40 7.91 -1.53 -0.81
CA ASP A 40 8.35 -2.93 -0.98
C ASP A 40 7.50 -3.67 -2.03
N ALA A 41 6.19 -3.46 -2.05
CA ALA A 41 5.29 -4.09 -3.02
C ALA A 41 5.48 -3.53 -4.44
N ASP A 42 5.78 -2.24 -4.58
CA ASP A 42 6.07 -1.61 -5.86
C ASP A 42 7.44 -2.06 -6.41
N LEU A 43 8.45 -2.24 -5.54
CA LEU A 43 9.72 -2.84 -5.93
C LEU A 43 9.56 -4.30 -6.34
N GLU A 44 8.79 -5.10 -5.59
CA GLU A 44 8.52 -6.50 -5.93
C GLU A 44 7.83 -6.61 -7.31
N ARG A 45 6.88 -5.71 -7.59
CA ARG A 45 6.23 -5.61 -8.91
C ARG A 45 7.21 -5.23 -10.01
N ALA A 46 8.07 -4.24 -9.77
CA ALA A 46 9.08 -3.82 -10.74
C ALA A 46 10.07 -4.94 -11.09
N VAL A 47 10.49 -5.73 -10.09
CA VAL A 47 11.32 -6.92 -10.30
C VAL A 47 10.59 -7.99 -11.10
N GLU A 48 9.32 -8.27 -10.79
CA GLU A 48 8.52 -9.25 -11.54
C GLU A 48 8.35 -8.83 -13.01
N ASP A 49 8.05 -7.55 -13.25
CA ASP A 49 7.94 -6.98 -14.59
C ASP A 49 9.26 -7.07 -15.36
N PHE A 50 10.38 -6.70 -14.73
CA PHE A 50 11.72 -6.84 -15.32
C PHE A 50 12.02 -8.29 -15.73
N LEU A 51 11.78 -9.26 -14.85
CA LEU A 51 12.08 -10.67 -15.14
C LEU A 51 11.21 -11.22 -16.27
N ARG A 52 9.93 -10.81 -16.32
CA ARG A 52 9.03 -11.18 -17.42
C ARG A 52 9.54 -10.62 -18.74
N ASP A 53 9.89 -9.34 -18.76
CA ASP A 53 10.27 -8.65 -19.98
C ASP A 53 11.65 -9.14 -20.49
N ALA A 54 12.62 -9.32 -19.59
CA ALA A 54 13.92 -9.91 -19.91
C ALA A 54 13.79 -11.33 -20.50
N ARG A 55 12.85 -12.13 -19.98
CA ARG A 55 12.57 -13.44 -20.55
C ARG A 55 11.95 -13.35 -21.94
N GLY A 56 11.06 -12.39 -22.17
CA GLY A 56 10.50 -12.11 -23.50
C GLY A 56 11.60 -11.78 -24.52
N VAL A 57 12.53 -10.90 -24.16
CA VAL A 57 13.68 -10.55 -25.00
C VAL A 57 14.54 -11.77 -25.33
N TYR A 58 14.79 -12.64 -24.34
CA TYR A 58 15.55 -13.86 -24.56
C TYR A 58 14.84 -14.82 -25.53
N GLU A 59 13.53 -15.03 -25.36
CA GLU A 59 12.74 -15.89 -26.23
C GLU A 59 12.68 -15.33 -27.67
N GLU A 60 12.56 -14.01 -27.83
CA GLU A 60 12.60 -13.34 -29.14
C GLU A 60 13.98 -13.44 -29.81
N TYR A 61 15.05 -13.29 -29.05
CA TYR A 61 16.42 -13.49 -29.53
C TYR A 61 16.66 -14.95 -29.95
N GLU A 62 16.27 -15.93 -29.14
CA GLU A 62 16.43 -17.36 -29.46
C GLU A 62 15.63 -17.75 -30.71
N ALA A 63 14.42 -17.19 -30.86
CA ALA A 63 13.60 -17.37 -32.05
C ALA A 63 14.15 -16.65 -33.30
N GLY A 64 15.19 -15.83 -33.15
CA GLY A 64 15.80 -15.06 -34.23
C GLY A 64 14.96 -13.87 -34.71
N TYR A 65 13.99 -13.43 -33.90
CA TYR A 65 13.21 -12.22 -34.17
C TYR A 65 13.94 -10.94 -33.76
N LEU A 66 14.96 -11.06 -32.91
CA LEU A 66 15.71 -9.94 -32.37
C LEU A 66 17.21 -10.12 -32.62
N ASP A 67 17.85 -9.09 -33.16
CA ASP A 67 19.31 -9.05 -33.33
C ASP A 67 20.00 -8.94 -31.96
N PRO A 68 21.23 -9.46 -31.78
CA PRO A 68 21.96 -9.38 -30.52
C PRO A 68 22.09 -7.95 -29.98
N ASP A 69 22.40 -6.99 -30.85
CA ASP A 69 22.56 -5.58 -30.45
C ASP A 69 21.22 -4.96 -30.02
N ALA A 70 20.13 -5.33 -30.68
CA ALA A 70 18.79 -4.89 -30.30
C ALA A 70 18.34 -5.52 -28.97
N ALA A 71 18.65 -6.80 -28.75
CA ALA A 71 18.38 -7.48 -27.48
C ALA A 71 19.12 -6.81 -26.30
N LEU A 72 20.39 -6.46 -26.49
CA LEU A 72 21.19 -5.77 -25.49
C LEU A 72 20.63 -4.37 -25.18
N TRP A 73 20.24 -3.61 -26.21
CA TRP A 73 19.64 -2.29 -26.02
C TRP A 73 18.29 -2.34 -25.29
N THR A 74 17.45 -3.32 -25.62
CA THR A 74 16.17 -3.53 -24.93
C THR A 74 16.39 -3.93 -23.47
N LEU A 75 17.35 -4.83 -23.19
CA LEU A 75 17.71 -5.21 -21.82
C LEU A 75 18.26 -4.03 -21.01
N GLU A 76 19.09 -3.18 -21.62
CA GLU A 76 19.60 -1.95 -20.99
C GLU A 76 18.45 -1.04 -20.54
N GLY A 77 17.45 -0.81 -21.39
CA GLY A 77 16.27 -0.02 -21.01
C GLY A 77 15.43 -0.63 -19.88
N HIS A 78 15.32 -1.96 -19.83
CA HIS A 78 14.66 -2.64 -18.71
C HIS A 78 15.46 -2.56 -17.40
N ILE A 79 16.80 -2.61 -17.48
CA ILE A 79 17.69 -2.41 -16.33
C ILE A 79 17.56 -0.99 -15.79
N ASP A 80 17.61 0.02 -16.66
CA ASP A 80 17.43 1.43 -16.27
C ASP A 80 16.11 1.65 -15.51
N GLY A 81 15.02 1.05 -16.01
CA GLY A 81 13.71 1.13 -15.33
C GLY A 81 13.69 0.47 -13.95
N LEU A 82 14.39 -0.65 -13.78
CA LEU A 82 14.51 -1.31 -12.47
C LEU A 82 15.43 -0.51 -11.52
N GLU A 83 16.52 0.07 -12.03
CA GLU A 83 17.42 0.91 -11.23
C GLU A 83 16.71 2.17 -10.73
N ASP A 84 15.88 2.79 -11.57
CA ASP A 84 15.04 3.92 -11.18
C ASP A 84 14.02 3.51 -10.10
N ALA A 85 13.39 2.33 -10.24
CA ALA A 85 12.46 1.81 -9.24
C ALA A 85 13.14 1.47 -7.89
N ILE A 86 14.43 1.09 -7.90
CA ILE A 86 15.23 0.87 -6.68
C ILE A 86 15.68 2.20 -6.07
N ARG A 87 15.92 3.23 -6.88
CA ARG A 87 16.37 4.55 -6.41
C ARG A 87 15.23 5.39 -5.85
N ALA A 88 14.07 5.41 -6.52
CA ALA A 88 12.87 6.14 -6.11
C ALA A 88 12.47 5.96 -4.62
N PRO A 89 12.51 4.76 -4.01
CA PRO A 89 12.19 4.58 -2.59
C PRO A 89 13.23 5.17 -1.61
N ASN A 90 14.36 5.69 -2.12
CA ASN A 90 15.45 6.26 -1.29
C ASN A 90 15.58 7.79 -1.39
N ASP A 91 14.77 8.47 -2.23
CA ASP A 91 14.86 9.93 -2.47
C ASP A 91 13.81 10.76 -1.69
N GLU A 92 13.05 10.15 -0.77
CA GLU A 92 12.11 10.83 0.15
C GLU A 92 12.71 10.98 1.57
N ASP A 93 13.66 11.93 1.73
CA ASP A 93 14.24 12.40 3.02
C ASP A 93 13.72 13.81 3.39
#